data_AF-A0A1L3GN42-F1
#
_entry.id   AF-A0A1L3GN42-F1
#
_cell.length_a   1.000
_cell.length_b   1.000
_cell.length_c   1.000
_cell.angle_alpha   90.00
_cell.angle_beta   90.00
_cell.angle_gamma   90.00
#
_symmetry.space_group_name_H-M   'P 1'
#
loop_
_entity.id
_entity.type
_entity.pdbx_description
1 polymer ?
#
loop_
_entity_poly.entity_id
_entity_poly.type
_entity_poly.pdbx_seq_one_letter_code
_entity_poly.pdbx_strand_id
1 'polypeptide(L)'
;MTICAGQWQKHLHTAVIAFRLGMEGMAGGRMTGFIDGLLPCLDEFPPQIMQKLNPLLEKILSAHARQDFCCVADLLQYELGPILADRASPDSTTRDTIHKD
;
A
#
# COMPACT_ATOMS: atom_id res chain seq x y z
N MET A 1 -4.75 -20.21 -3.84
CA MET A 1 -5.79 -19.28 -3.36
C MET A 1 -5.28 -17.89 -3.64
N THR A 2 -5.70 -17.27 -4.75
CA THR A 2 -5.10 -16.02 -5.27
C THR A 2 -6.19 -14.96 -5.39
N ILE A 3 -6.80 -14.57 -4.26
CA ILE A 3 -7.91 -13.57 -4.22
C ILE A 3 -7.44 -12.24 -3.59
N CYS A 4 -6.17 -12.12 -3.24
CA CYS A 4 -5.70 -11.03 -2.38
C CYS A 4 -5.42 -9.70 -3.10
N ALA A 5 -5.25 -9.64 -4.42
CA ALA A 5 -4.68 -8.43 -5.05
C ALA A 5 -5.67 -7.27 -5.26
N GLY A 6 -6.97 -7.52 -5.44
CA GLY A 6 -7.90 -6.51 -5.95
C GLY A 6 -8.71 -5.72 -4.89
N GLN A 7 -8.89 -6.27 -3.69
CA GLN A 7 -9.85 -5.70 -2.73
C GLN A 7 -9.25 -4.55 -1.92
N TRP A 8 -8.05 -4.72 -1.36
CA TRP A 8 -7.39 -3.67 -0.57
C TRP A 8 -7.01 -2.45 -1.44
N GLN A 9 -6.73 -2.62 -2.73
CA GLN A 9 -6.44 -1.49 -3.65
C GLN A 9 -7.63 -0.52 -3.77
N LYS A 10 -8.85 -1.05 -3.87
CA LYS A 10 -10.06 -0.22 -3.91
C LYS A 10 -10.27 0.52 -2.61
N HIS A 11 -10.02 -0.15 -1.47
CA HIS A 11 -10.11 0.47 -0.15
C HIS A 11 -9.07 1.60 0.01
N LEU A 12 -7.83 1.38 -0.43
CA LEU A 12 -6.76 2.38 -0.43
C LEU A 12 -7.14 3.61 -1.25
N HIS A 13 -7.57 3.40 -2.50
CA HIS A 13 -7.97 4.49 -3.39
C HIS A 13 -9.15 5.29 -2.82
N THR A 14 -10.15 4.60 -2.27
CA THR A 14 -11.32 5.26 -1.67
C THR A 14 -10.93 6.02 -0.39
N ALA A 15 -9.99 5.49 0.40
CA ALA A 15 -9.47 6.17 1.58
C ALA A 15 -8.73 7.47 1.20
N VAL A 16 -7.88 7.43 0.17
CA VAL A 16 -7.19 8.63 -0.37
C VAL A 16 -8.21 9.71 -0.75
N ILE A 17 -9.24 9.36 -1.52
CA ILE A 17 -10.29 10.32 -1.91
C ILE A 17 -11.00 10.88 -0.67
N ALA A 18 -11.40 10.01 0.26
CA ALA A 18 -12.10 10.44 1.47
C ALA A 18 -11.25 11.39 2.33
N PHE A 19 -9.95 11.14 2.47
CA PHE A 19 -9.03 12.06 3.16
C PHE A 19 -8.90 13.40 2.44
N ARG A 20 -8.78 13.42 1.10
CA ARG A 20 -8.73 14.67 0.32
C ARG A 20 -10.01 15.49 0.41
N LEU A 21 -11.17 14.83 0.56
CA LEU A 21 -12.47 15.49 0.69
C LEU A 21 -12.82 15.85 2.15
N GLY A 22 -11.94 15.60 3.12
CA GLY A 22 -12.21 15.87 4.54
C GLY A 22 -13.29 14.97 5.13
N MET A 23 -13.58 13.83 4.51
CA MET A 23 -14.62 12.88 4.96
C MET A 23 -14.04 11.89 5.98
N GLU A 24 -13.61 12.39 7.14
CA GLU A 24 -12.84 11.64 8.16
C GLU A 24 -13.49 10.30 8.56
N GLY A 25 -14.80 10.29 8.83
CA GLY A 25 -15.52 9.07 9.22
C GLY A 25 -15.56 8.01 8.12
N MET A 26 -15.65 8.43 6.86
CA MET A 26 -15.55 7.52 5.72
C MET A 26 -14.11 7.06 5.52
N ALA A 27 -13.15 7.98 5.64
CA ALA A 27 -11.73 7.69 5.47
C ALA A 27 -11.24 6.65 6.49
N GLY A 28 -11.63 6.79 7.76
CA GLY A 28 -11.34 5.81 8.80
C GLY A 28 -11.90 4.43 8.47
N GLY A 29 -13.18 4.34 8.10
CA GLY A 29 -13.80 3.06 7.72
C GLY A 29 -13.14 2.42 6.49
N ARG A 30 -12.68 3.22 5.51
CA ARG A 30 -11.95 2.72 4.35
C ARG A 30 -10.52 2.31 4.68
N MET A 31 -9.86 3.00 5.61
CA MET A 31 -8.54 2.64 6.10
C MET A 31 -8.58 1.29 6.83
N THR A 32 -9.58 1.05 7.68
CA THR A 32 -9.78 -0.24 8.34
C THR A 32 -9.97 -1.36 7.29
N GLY A 33 -10.86 -1.15 6.31
CA GLY A 33 -11.06 -2.13 5.23
C GLY A 33 -9.81 -2.36 4.36
N PHE A 34 -8.94 -1.36 4.23
CA PHE A 34 -7.63 -1.52 3.59
C PHE A 34 -6.71 -2.39 4.44
N ILE A 35 -6.60 -2.13 5.75
CA ILE A 35 -5.76 -2.91 6.68
C ILE A 35 -6.24 -4.36 6.73
N ASP A 36 -7.54 -4.59 6.88
CA ASP A 36 -8.13 -5.94 6.92
C ASP A 36 -7.87 -6.72 5.63
N GLY A 37 -7.91 -6.04 4.48
CA GLY A 37 -7.59 -6.67 3.20
C GLY A 37 -6.08 -6.85 2.95
N LEU A 38 -5.24 -6.04 3.59
CA LEU A 38 -3.78 -6.10 3.44
C LEU A 38 -3.16 -7.15 4.36
N LEU A 39 -3.63 -7.28 5.61
CA LEU A 39 -3.19 -8.24 6.62
C LEU A 39 -2.91 -9.65 6.08
N PRO A 40 -3.84 -10.31 5.37
CA PRO A 40 -3.61 -11.66 4.84
C PRO A 40 -2.55 -11.72 3.74
N CYS A 41 -2.19 -10.58 3.14
CA CYS A 41 -1.14 -10.49 2.12
C CYS A 41 0.26 -10.26 2.72
N LEU A 42 0.35 -9.79 3.98
CA LEU A 42 1.62 -9.36 4.56
C LEU A 42 2.62 -10.50 4.69
N ASP A 43 2.16 -11.71 4.98
CA ASP A 43 3.01 -12.90 5.07
C ASP A 43 3.61 -13.31 3.71
N GLU A 44 3.00 -12.87 2.61
CA GLU A 44 3.49 -13.12 1.25
C GLU A 44 4.49 -12.05 0.78
N PHE A 45 4.73 -10.99 1.57
CA PHE A 45 5.60 -9.91 1.16
C PHE A 45 7.07 -10.25 1.42
N PRO A 46 7.96 -9.92 0.46
CA PRO A 46 9.38 -10.08 0.71
C PRO A 46 9.83 -9.18 1.88
N PRO A 47 10.81 -9.62 2.67
CA PRO A 47 11.27 -8.89 3.86
C PRO A 47 11.75 -7.46 3.54
N GLN A 48 12.24 -7.23 2.32
CA GLN A 48 12.66 -5.92 1.82
C GLN A 48 11.48 -4.94 1.70
N ILE A 49 10.29 -5.43 1.36
CA ILE A 49 9.06 -4.62 1.32
C ILE A 49 8.57 -4.34 2.73
N MET A 50 8.60 -5.32 3.63
CA MET A 50 8.22 -5.15 5.04
C MET A 50 9.11 -4.11 5.75
N GLN A 51 10.40 -4.07 5.44
CA GLN A 51 11.33 -3.05 5.95
C GLN A 51 10.99 -1.63 5.50
N LYS A 52 10.42 -1.45 4.30
CA LYS A 52 9.94 -0.16 3.80
C LYS A 52 8.54 0.18 4.35
N LEU A 53 7.72 -0.83 4.59
CA LEU A 53 6.33 -0.68 5.01
C LEU A 53 6.23 -0.16 6.45
N ASN A 54 6.99 -0.74 7.39
CA ASN A 54 6.95 -0.36 8.81
C ASN A 54 7.16 1.15 9.05
N PRO A 55 8.26 1.78 8.59
CA PRO A 55 8.45 3.22 8.81
C PRO A 55 7.42 4.08 8.08
N LEU A 56 6.85 3.59 6.98
CA LEU A 56 5.79 4.32 6.26
C LEU A 56 4.46 4.28 7.01
N LEU A 57 4.10 3.14 7.59
CA LEU A 57 2.89 3.02 8.44
C LEU A 57 2.99 3.95 9.65
N GLU A 58 4.15 4.04 10.29
CA GLU A 58 4.38 4.96 11.40
C GLU A 58 4.19 6.43 10.97
N LYS A 59 4.69 6.81 9.78
CA LYS A 59 4.47 8.16 9.22
C LYS A 59 2.99 8.44 8.95
N ILE A 60 2.27 7.48 8.39
CA ILE A 60 0.83 7.60 8.11
C ILE A 60 0.04 7.78 9.41
N LEU A 61 0.32 6.95 10.43
CA LEU A 61 -0.31 7.06 11.75
C LEU A 61 0.01 8.40 12.42
N SER A 62 1.26 8.86 12.31
CA SER A 62 1.68 10.16 12.84
C SER A 62 0.98 11.33 12.14
N ALA A 63 0.84 11.29 10.81
CA ALA A 63 0.10 12.30 10.05
C ALA A 63 -1.40 12.28 10.41
N HIS A 64 -1.97 11.07 10.56
CA HIS A 64 -3.35 10.89 10.96
C HIS A 64 -3.63 11.44 12.37
N ALA A 65 -2.74 11.17 13.34
CA ALA A 65 -2.84 11.69 14.70
C ALA A 65 -2.78 13.23 14.78
N ARG A 66 -2.08 13.86 13.84
CA ARG A 66 -2.05 15.34 13.68
C ARG A 66 -3.23 15.89 12.87
N GLN A 67 -4.16 15.04 12.44
CA GLN A 67 -5.26 15.39 11.52
C GLN A 67 -4.78 16.01 10.20
N ASP A 68 -3.55 15.68 9.78
CA ASP A 68 -2.99 16.14 8.51
C ASP A 68 -3.43 15.21 7.38
N PHE A 69 -4.71 15.30 7.02
CA PHE A 69 -5.33 14.38 6.07
C PHE A 69 -4.82 14.52 4.64
N CYS A 70 -4.32 15.70 4.28
CA CYS A 70 -3.63 15.89 3.00
C CYS A 70 -2.33 15.07 2.97
N CYS A 71 -1.52 15.17 4.02
CA CYS A 71 -0.31 14.36 4.16
C CYS A 71 -0.64 12.86 4.20
N VAL A 72 -1.69 12.44 4.92
CA VAL A 72 -2.14 11.04 4.90
C VAL A 72 -2.48 10.59 3.48
N ALA A 73 -3.26 11.36 2.73
CA ALA A 73 -3.63 11.03 1.36
C ALA A 73 -2.40 10.92 0.44
N ASP A 74 -1.43 11.82 0.57
CA ASP A 74 -0.21 11.80 -0.22
C ASP A 74 0.67 10.58 0.11
N LEU A 75 0.84 10.26 1.40
CA LEU A 75 1.57 9.06 1.85
C LEU A 75 0.90 7.78 1.35
N LEU A 76 -0.44 7.70 1.41
CA LEU A 76 -1.18 6.54 0.90
C LEU A 76 -1.05 6.40 -0.63
N GLN A 77 -1.14 7.51 -1.37
CA GLN A 77 -1.17 7.51 -2.83
C GLN A 77 0.20 7.34 -3.47
N TYR A 78 1.20 8.07 -2.98
CA TYR A 78 2.50 8.21 -3.65
C TYR A 78 3.61 7.38 -3.01
N GLU A 79 3.49 7.00 -1.73
CA GLU A 79 4.49 6.16 -1.07
C GLU A 79 3.98 4.73 -0.94
N LEU A 80 2.80 4.55 -0.34
CA LEU A 80 2.26 3.22 -0.02
C LEU A 80 1.78 2.50 -1.28
N GLY A 81 1.02 3.19 -2.14
CA GLY A 81 0.52 2.64 -3.40
C GLY A 81 1.63 1.99 -4.26
N PRO A 82 2.73 2.69 -4.57
CA PRO A 82 3.83 2.14 -5.35
C PRO A 82 4.55 0.96 -4.69
N ILE A 83 4.85 1.03 -3.38
CA ILE A 83 5.48 -0.10 -2.66
C ILE A 83 4.62 -1.36 -2.76
N LEU A 84 3.31 -1.18 -2.67
CA LEU A 84 2.33 -2.26 -2.77
C LEU A 84 2.03 -2.69 -4.21
N ALA A 85 2.40 -1.90 -5.22
CA ALA A 85 2.27 -2.25 -6.64
C ALA A 85 3.54 -2.93 -7.18
N ASP A 86 4.72 -2.55 -6.67
CA ASP A 86 6.03 -3.13 -7.01
C ASP A 86 6.05 -4.65 -6.77
N ARG A 87 5.36 -5.10 -5.73
CA ARG A 87 5.17 -6.53 -5.43
C ARG A 87 4.39 -7.32 -6.50
N ALA A 88 3.62 -6.63 -7.36
CA ALA A 88 2.80 -7.25 -8.40
C ALA A 88 3.57 -7.53 -9.70
N SER A 89 4.86 -7.17 -9.76
CA SER A 89 5.75 -7.52 -10.87
C SER A 89 6.69 -8.67 -10.48
N PRO A 90 6.40 -9.92 -10.87
CA PRO A 90 7.36 -11.01 -10.81
C PRO A 90 8.34 -11.05 -12.00
N ASP A 91 8.38 -10.05 -12.89
CA ASP A 91 9.13 -10.15 -14.15
C ASP A 91 10.25 -9.12 -14.24
N SER A 92 11.47 -9.51 -13.87
CA SER A 92 12.71 -9.19 -14.60
C SER A 92 13.98 -9.74 -13.93
N THR A 93 14.08 -11.07 -13.79
CA THR A 93 15.39 -11.73 -13.63
C THR A 93 15.36 -13.11 -14.31
N THR A 94 15.36 -13.13 -15.64
CA THR A 94 15.94 -14.22 -16.48
C THR A 94 16.01 -13.69 -17.92
N ARG A 95 16.98 -12.82 -18.20
CA ARG A 95 17.38 -12.49 -19.58
C ARG A 95 18.78 -11.91 -19.59
N ASP A 96 19.76 -12.70 -19.16
CA ASP A 96 21.12 -12.58 -19.68
C ASP A 96 21.94 -13.85 -19.36
N THR A 97 21.64 -14.93 -20.08
CA THR A 97 22.64 -15.96 -20.37
C THR A 97 22.68 -16.12 -21.88
N ILE A 98 23.17 -15.08 -22.56
CA ILE A 98 23.64 -15.22 -23.95
C ILE A 98 25.00 -15.93 -23.86
N HIS A 99 24.95 -17.27 -23.87
CA HIS A 99 26.10 -18.06 -24.28
C HIS A 99 26.04 -18.12 -25.81
N LYS A 100 26.98 -17.41 -26.45
CA LYS A 100 27.23 -17.49 -27.88
C LYS A 100 28.46 -18.40 -28.04
N ASP A 101 28.31 -19.39 -28.90
CA ASP A 101 29.29 -20.39 -29.38
C ASP A 101 30.78 -20.02 -29.26
#